data_AF-A0A4R6F981-F1
#
_entry.id   AF-A0A4R6F981-F1
#
_cell.length_a   1.000
_cell.length_b   1.000
_cell.length_c   1.000
_cell.angle_alpha   90.00
_cell.angle_beta   90.00
_cell.angle_gamma   90.00
#
_symmetry.space_group_name_H-M   'P 1'
#
loop_
_entity.id
_entity.type
_entity.pdbx_description
1 polymer ?
#
loop_
_entity_poly.entity_id
_entity_poly.type
_entity_poly.pdbx_seq_one_letter_code
_entity_poly.pdbx_strand_id
1 'polypeptide(L)'
;MSRISDTRIRTREAAAQLVASGRPAHELTVDLIYAEIRQGSRTTINDELKLWKDEQTRNDALAAALPPAVADAMLSVWALAVEQGERVFAQRGDELEAEAAAAITRAGTLETAHAELQGELRSVRGQLDDQQARLAAVLAELAQVQGGRDAALRLAEAATTERDAVRAQSEQALRDVRSAHLREVETLRATHAEHEAALRAEVDRATARLEGVQKRVMLQTEEARDAQRRAEAALSEVRKRNEQLIGDVERISADAAEQRRVAERHEKLHDRVTQEARGLQHERDGLAQQVALLQGQLKAREKSPSARRARVSRPQT
;
A
#
# COMPACT_ATOMS: atom_id res chain seq x y z
N MET A 1 97.44 -25.22 69.67
CA MET A 1 97.54 -24.14 70.68
C MET A 1 97.98 -24.77 71.99
N SER A 2 99.24 -24.52 72.36
CA SER A 2 99.87 -25.11 73.54
C SER A 2 99.18 -24.59 74.81
N ARG A 3 98.57 -25.48 75.60
CA ARG A 3 98.04 -25.14 76.93
C ARG A 3 99.24 -24.88 77.84
N ILE A 4 99.80 -23.67 77.76
CA ILE A 4 100.71 -23.17 78.79
C ILE A 4 99.90 -23.25 80.08
N SER A 5 100.27 -24.16 80.97
CA SER A 5 99.59 -24.33 82.25
C SER A 5 99.59 -22.97 82.94
N ASP A 6 98.42 -22.50 83.37
CA ASP A 6 98.22 -21.25 84.14
C ASP A 6 99.30 -21.07 85.22
N THR A 7 99.76 -22.17 85.82
CA THR A 7 100.88 -22.22 86.76
C THR A 7 102.21 -21.68 86.22
N ARG A 8 102.59 -21.94 84.96
CA ARG A 8 103.85 -21.45 84.37
C ARG A 8 103.83 -19.94 84.16
N ILE A 9 102.74 -19.41 83.60
CA ILE A 9 102.56 -17.96 83.38
C ILE A 9 102.57 -17.25 84.74
N ARG A 10 101.76 -17.73 85.69
CA ARG A 10 101.72 -17.16 87.04
C ARG A 10 103.04 -17.27 87.78
N THR A 11 103.81 -18.35 87.58
CA THR A 11 105.16 -18.49 88.15
C THR A 11 106.08 -17.38 87.66
N ARG A 12 106.07 -17.08 86.35
CA ARG A 12 106.84 -15.99 85.77
C ARG A 12 106.35 -14.62 86.25
N GLU A 13 105.05 -14.39 86.29
CA GLU A 13 104.45 -13.14 86.77
C GLU A 13 104.79 -12.88 88.23
N ALA A 14 104.62 -13.89 89.10
CA ALA A 14 104.97 -13.81 90.52
C ALA A 14 106.48 -13.57 90.72
N ALA A 15 107.34 -14.27 89.98
CA ALA A 15 108.78 -14.05 90.03
C ALA A 15 109.15 -12.62 89.61
N ALA A 16 108.57 -12.11 88.53
CA ALA A 16 108.79 -10.75 88.05
C ALA A 16 108.29 -9.71 89.06
N GLN A 17 107.11 -9.90 89.65
CA GLN A 17 106.56 -9.01 90.68
C GLN A 17 107.43 -8.99 91.94
N LEU A 18 107.92 -10.15 92.40
CA LEU A 18 108.80 -10.24 93.56
C LEU A 18 110.14 -9.54 93.31
N VAL A 19 110.70 -9.64 92.11
CA VAL A 19 111.90 -8.87 91.76
C VAL A 19 111.63 -7.38 91.65
N ALA A 20 110.52 -6.98 91.04
CA ALA A 20 110.10 -5.57 90.98
C ALA A 20 109.86 -4.97 92.37
N SER A 21 109.43 -5.78 93.35
CA SER A 21 109.27 -5.38 94.75
C SER A 21 110.60 -5.25 95.53
N GLY A 22 111.75 -5.51 94.88
CA GLY A 22 113.08 -5.30 95.43
C GLY A 22 113.80 -6.56 95.91
N ARG A 23 113.24 -7.76 95.69
CA ARG A 23 113.94 -9.02 96.01
C ARG A 23 114.89 -9.42 94.87
N PRO A 24 116.14 -9.81 95.13
CA PRO A 24 117.04 -10.21 94.06
C PRO A 24 116.65 -11.58 93.49
N ALA A 25 116.80 -11.76 92.16
CA ALA A 25 116.36 -12.96 91.44
C ALA A 25 116.96 -14.26 91.99
N HIS A 26 118.18 -14.23 92.52
CA HIS A 26 118.85 -15.42 93.06
C HIS A 26 118.20 -15.91 94.37
N GLU A 27 117.56 -15.04 95.15
CA GLU A 27 116.89 -15.37 96.42
C GLU A 27 115.48 -15.94 96.25
N LEU A 28 114.91 -15.90 95.05
CA LEU A 28 113.59 -16.48 94.80
C LEU A 28 113.64 -18.00 94.94
N THR A 29 112.85 -18.56 95.86
CA THR A 29 112.75 -20.00 96.07
C THR A 29 111.40 -20.53 95.61
N VAL A 30 111.32 -21.84 95.40
CA VAL A 30 110.08 -22.53 95.03
C VAL A 30 108.98 -22.27 96.06
N ASP A 31 109.31 -22.24 97.36
CA ASP A 31 108.32 -22.00 98.42
C ASP A 31 107.84 -20.54 98.46
N LEU A 32 108.70 -19.57 98.10
CA LEU A 32 108.29 -18.18 97.95
C LEU A 32 107.31 -18.00 96.80
N ILE A 33 107.60 -18.61 95.63
CA ILE A 33 106.68 -18.58 94.50
C ILE A 33 105.39 -19.33 94.82
N TYR A 34 105.49 -20.50 95.47
CA TYR A 34 104.34 -21.28 95.90
C TYR A 34 103.47 -20.53 96.91
N ALA A 35 104.06 -19.71 97.78
CA ALA A 35 103.31 -18.85 98.70
C ALA A 35 102.51 -17.76 97.99
N GLU A 36 103.01 -17.26 96.86
CA GLU A 36 102.39 -16.22 96.05
C GLU A 36 101.26 -16.79 95.18
N ILE A 37 101.53 -17.84 94.40
CA ILE A 37 100.55 -18.39 93.45
C ILE A 37 99.62 -19.44 94.06
N ARG A 38 100.03 -20.08 95.18
CA ARG A 38 99.30 -21.11 95.96
C ARG A 38 98.70 -22.27 95.13
N GLN A 39 99.27 -22.51 93.95
CA GLN A 39 98.73 -23.42 92.94
C GLN A 39 99.87 -24.08 92.16
N GLY A 40 99.65 -25.33 91.75
CA GLY A 40 100.58 -26.08 90.90
C GLY A 40 101.55 -26.98 91.66
N SER A 41 102.27 -27.83 90.92
CA SER A 41 103.30 -28.70 91.51
C SER A 41 104.58 -27.91 91.80
N ARG A 42 105.19 -28.15 92.95
CA ARG A 42 106.52 -27.62 93.30
C ARG A 42 107.58 -27.95 92.24
N THR A 43 107.48 -29.08 91.54
CA THR A 43 108.40 -29.44 90.45
C THR A 43 108.24 -28.51 89.25
N THR A 44 107.02 -28.26 88.79
CA THR A 44 106.73 -27.35 87.68
C THR A 44 107.15 -25.91 88.00
N ILE A 45 106.93 -25.47 89.24
CA ILE A 45 107.37 -24.15 89.70
C ILE A 45 108.90 -24.06 89.70
N ASN A 46 109.60 -25.11 90.18
CA ASN A 46 111.06 -25.14 90.19
C ASN A 46 111.65 -25.06 88.78
N ASP A 47 111.13 -25.88 87.86
CA ASP A 47 111.63 -25.93 86.49
C ASP A 47 111.39 -24.59 85.77
N GLU A 48 110.20 -23.99 85.92
CA GLU A 48 109.88 -22.69 85.32
C GLU A 48 110.66 -21.54 85.97
N LEU A 49 110.85 -21.57 87.29
CA LEU A 49 111.64 -20.58 88.00
C LEU A 49 113.12 -20.63 87.59
N LYS A 50 113.69 -21.82 87.35
CA LYS A 50 115.03 -21.97 86.79
C LYS A 50 115.13 -21.33 85.41
N LEU A 51 114.21 -21.67 84.51
CA LEU A 51 114.17 -21.07 83.17
C LEU A 51 114.02 -19.54 83.23
N TRP A 52 113.14 -19.04 84.08
CA TRP A 52 112.96 -17.60 84.27
C TRP A 52 114.21 -16.92 84.83
N LYS A 53 114.91 -17.53 85.78
CA LYS A 53 116.18 -16.99 86.31
C LYS A 53 117.29 -17.00 85.26
N ASP A 54 117.37 -18.04 84.42
CA ASP A 54 118.32 -18.12 83.32
C ASP A 54 118.02 -17.04 82.26
N GLU A 55 116.74 -16.84 81.93
CA GLU A 55 116.26 -15.75 81.07
C GLU A 55 116.60 -14.38 81.67
N GLN A 56 116.39 -14.18 82.96
CA GLN A 56 116.71 -12.93 83.65
C GLN A 56 118.21 -12.65 83.65
N THR A 57 119.03 -13.64 83.97
CA THR A 57 120.50 -13.52 83.97
C THR A 57 121.00 -13.17 82.57
N ARG A 58 120.42 -13.78 81.54
CA ARG A 58 120.74 -13.47 80.14
C ARG A 58 120.34 -12.04 79.77
N ASN A 59 119.15 -11.60 80.19
CA ASN A 59 118.67 -10.24 79.94
C ASN A 59 119.51 -9.20 80.67
N ASP A 60 119.88 -9.46 81.93
CA ASP A 60 120.75 -8.59 82.72
C ASP A 60 122.15 -8.49 82.10
N ALA A 61 122.70 -9.60 81.59
CA ALA A 61 123.98 -9.60 80.88
C ALA A 61 123.92 -8.84 79.55
N LEU A 62 122.81 -8.97 78.80
CA LEU A 62 122.59 -8.20 77.57
C LEU A 62 122.41 -6.71 77.87
N ALA A 63 121.66 -6.36 78.91
CA ALA A 63 121.48 -4.97 79.35
C ALA A 63 122.80 -4.35 79.82
N ALA A 64 123.62 -5.11 80.57
CA ALA A 64 124.94 -4.67 81.00
C ALA A 64 125.96 -4.53 79.85
N ALA A 65 125.77 -5.28 78.75
CA ALA A 65 126.62 -5.20 77.56
C ALA A 65 126.34 -3.95 76.69
N LEU A 66 125.17 -3.31 76.86
CA LEU A 66 124.79 -2.10 76.15
C LEU A 66 125.22 -0.86 76.95
N PRO A 67 126.00 0.06 76.36
CA PRO A 67 126.26 1.36 76.99
C PRO A 67 124.93 2.10 77.25
N PRO A 68 124.75 2.73 78.43
CA PRO A 68 123.49 3.41 78.78
C PRO A 68 123.00 4.39 77.71
N ALA A 69 123.91 5.17 77.10
CA ALA A 69 123.57 6.10 76.03
C ALA A 69 122.97 5.43 74.78
N VAL A 70 123.39 4.20 74.46
CA VAL A 70 122.86 3.43 73.32
C VAL A 70 121.48 2.87 73.67
N ALA A 71 121.30 2.36 74.88
CA ALA A 71 120.00 1.89 75.36
C ALA A 71 118.96 3.03 75.39
N ASP A 72 119.33 4.20 75.91
CA ASP A 72 118.49 5.40 75.94
C ASP A 72 118.13 5.89 74.54
N ALA A 73 119.09 5.86 73.60
CA ALA A 73 118.85 6.21 72.21
C ALA A 73 117.89 5.22 71.52
N MET A 74 118.06 3.91 71.75
CA MET A 74 117.16 2.88 71.20
C MET A 74 115.73 3.03 71.75
N LEU A 75 115.58 3.28 73.05
CA LEU A 75 114.27 3.53 73.67
C LEU A 75 113.64 4.81 73.14
N SER A 76 114.43 5.87 72.94
CA SER A 76 113.95 7.14 72.38
C SER A 76 113.49 7.00 70.94
N VAL A 77 114.25 6.27 70.10
CA VAL A 77 113.85 5.99 68.70
C VAL A 77 112.61 5.11 68.65
N TRP A 78 112.51 4.10 69.52
CA TRP A 78 111.32 3.27 69.63
C TRP A 78 110.10 4.09 70.05
N ALA A 79 110.21 4.93 71.09
CA ALA A 79 109.14 5.80 71.56
C ALA A 79 108.66 6.75 70.44
N LEU A 80 109.60 7.36 69.70
CA LEU A 80 109.27 8.19 68.54
C LEU A 80 108.57 7.40 67.43
N ALA A 81 109.04 6.17 67.13
CA ALA A 81 108.44 5.34 66.10
C ALA A 81 107.00 4.92 66.47
N VAL A 82 106.76 4.61 67.75
CA VAL A 82 105.42 4.32 68.27
C VAL A 82 104.53 5.55 68.15
N GLU A 83 104.99 6.72 68.62
CA GLU A 83 104.20 7.97 68.54
C GLU A 83 103.86 8.35 67.09
N GLN A 84 104.82 8.22 66.17
CA GLN A 84 104.57 8.48 64.75
C GLN A 84 103.63 7.42 64.14
N GLY A 85 103.79 6.15 64.51
CA GLY A 85 102.90 5.07 64.09
C GLY A 85 101.47 5.28 64.54
N GLU A 86 101.26 5.67 65.80
CA GLU A 86 99.95 6.00 66.37
C GLU A 86 99.31 7.19 65.66
N ARG A 87 100.07 8.25 65.38
CA ARG A 87 99.58 9.41 64.62
C ARG A 87 99.15 9.05 63.20
N VAL A 88 99.98 8.30 62.47
CA VAL A 88 99.64 7.86 61.11
C VAL A 88 98.45 6.91 61.12
N PHE A 89 98.37 6.01 62.09
CA PHE A 89 97.25 5.09 62.24
C PHE A 89 95.95 5.85 62.53
N ALA A 90 95.96 6.82 63.45
CA ALA A 90 94.80 7.66 63.74
C ALA A 90 94.37 8.47 62.50
N GLN A 91 95.32 9.11 61.81
CA GLN A 91 95.00 9.86 60.59
C GLN A 91 94.37 8.98 59.51
N ARG A 92 94.91 7.77 59.27
CA ARG A 92 94.33 6.83 58.31
C ARG A 92 92.99 6.28 58.77
N GLY A 93 92.80 6.09 60.07
CA GLY A 93 91.49 5.77 60.65
C GLY A 93 90.46 6.83 60.32
N ASP A 94 90.75 8.10 60.61
CA ASP A 94 89.87 9.23 60.36
C ASP A 94 89.56 9.40 58.85
N GLU A 95 90.56 9.26 57.98
CA GLU A 95 90.39 9.32 56.52
C GLU A 95 89.44 8.20 56.02
N LEU A 96 89.63 6.96 56.47
CA LEU A 96 88.78 5.84 56.08
C LEU A 96 87.36 5.97 56.64
N GLU A 97 87.19 6.47 57.86
CA GLU A 97 85.87 6.73 58.43
C GLU A 97 85.13 7.82 57.64
N ALA A 98 85.83 8.90 57.26
CA ALA A 98 85.26 9.96 56.42
C ALA A 98 84.88 9.44 55.03
N GLU A 99 85.73 8.63 54.39
CA GLU A 99 85.45 8.00 53.10
C GLU A 99 84.25 7.05 53.19
N ALA A 100 84.17 6.24 54.24
CA ALA A 100 83.07 5.33 54.48
C ALA A 100 81.75 6.09 54.70
N ALA A 101 81.75 7.15 55.51
CA ALA A 101 80.58 8.00 55.72
C ALA A 101 80.11 8.66 54.42
N ALA A 102 81.05 9.15 53.60
CA ALA A 102 80.75 9.73 52.30
C ALA A 102 80.23 8.69 51.29
N ALA A 103 80.72 7.45 51.33
CA ALA A 103 80.23 6.36 50.50
C ALA A 103 78.82 5.92 50.90
N ILE A 104 78.54 5.79 52.21
CA ILE A 104 77.20 5.46 52.73
C ILE A 104 76.19 6.54 52.34
N THR A 105 76.55 7.81 52.48
CA THR A 105 75.67 8.93 52.08
C THR A 105 75.36 8.86 50.59
N ARG A 106 76.38 8.65 49.74
CA ARG A 106 76.18 8.50 48.29
C ARG A 106 75.31 7.30 47.94
N ALA A 107 75.55 6.15 48.57
CA ALA A 107 74.71 4.96 48.38
C ALA A 107 73.25 5.24 48.74
N GLY A 108 72.99 5.86 49.89
CA GLY A 108 71.65 6.25 50.32
C GLY A 108 70.96 7.17 49.31
N THR A 109 71.65 8.20 48.79
CA THR A 109 71.07 9.09 47.76
C THR A 109 70.76 8.38 46.44
N LEU A 110 71.56 7.40 46.05
CA LEU A 110 71.31 6.60 44.85
C LEU A 110 70.16 5.62 45.05
N GLU A 111 70.02 5.03 46.24
CA GLU A 111 68.90 4.17 46.59
C GLU A 111 67.57 4.91 46.57
N THR A 112 67.52 6.14 47.12
CA THR A 112 66.31 6.97 47.07
C THR A 112 65.96 7.36 45.64
N ALA A 113 66.94 7.82 44.85
CA ALA A 113 66.70 8.17 43.44
C ALA A 113 66.25 6.96 42.62
N HIS A 114 66.81 5.77 42.89
CA HIS A 114 66.40 4.54 42.23
C HIS A 114 64.95 4.16 42.58
N ALA A 115 64.56 4.28 43.84
CA ALA A 115 63.19 4.02 44.27
C ALA A 115 62.18 4.99 43.65
N GLU A 116 62.53 6.27 43.52
CA GLU A 116 61.73 7.29 42.85
C GLU A 116 61.53 6.97 41.37
N LEU A 117 62.61 6.71 40.64
CA LEU A 117 62.55 6.32 39.21
C LEU A 117 61.75 5.03 38.99
N GLN A 118 61.86 4.05 39.88
CA GLN A 118 61.01 2.85 39.83
C GLN A 118 59.53 3.19 40.05
N GLY A 119 59.23 4.12 40.95
CA GLY A 119 57.87 4.62 41.18
C GLY A 119 57.29 5.30 39.94
N GLU A 120 58.04 6.22 39.33
CA GLU A 120 57.66 6.89 38.09
C GLU A 120 57.42 5.90 36.95
N LEU A 121 58.32 4.93 36.79
CA LEU A 121 58.21 3.91 35.75
C LEU A 121 56.96 3.03 35.94
N ARG A 122 56.61 2.66 37.18
CA ARG A 122 55.34 1.96 37.46
C ARG A 122 54.13 2.83 37.14
N SER A 123 54.17 4.12 37.49
CA SER A 123 53.09 5.06 37.17
C SER A 123 52.89 5.22 35.67
N VAL A 124 53.96 5.44 34.90
CA VAL A 124 53.91 5.57 33.44
C VAL A 124 53.41 4.29 32.77
N ARG A 125 53.84 3.12 33.25
CA ARG A 125 53.29 1.83 32.77
C ARG A 125 51.79 1.73 33.03
N GLY A 126 51.33 2.06 34.24
CA GLY A 126 49.90 2.06 34.54
C GLY A 126 49.10 3.04 33.67
N GLN A 127 49.65 4.21 33.37
CA GLN A 127 49.04 5.17 32.44
C GLN A 127 48.99 4.62 31.01
N LEU A 128 50.06 3.97 30.55
CA LEU A 128 50.10 3.36 29.22
C LEU A 128 49.05 2.25 29.09
N ASP A 129 48.91 1.39 30.10
CA ASP A 129 47.92 0.32 30.13
C ASP A 129 46.49 0.88 30.11
N ASP A 130 46.20 1.95 30.88
CA ASP A 130 44.90 2.64 30.85
C ASP A 130 44.61 3.26 29.47
N GLN A 131 45.59 3.93 28.84
CA GLN A 131 45.43 4.48 27.50
C GLN A 131 45.20 3.40 26.45
N GLN A 132 45.89 2.25 26.55
CA GLN A 132 45.68 1.11 25.67
C GLN A 132 44.27 0.52 25.84
N ALA A 133 43.78 0.39 27.07
CA ALA A 133 42.43 -0.08 27.35
C ALA A 133 41.36 0.87 26.78
N ARG A 134 41.55 2.19 26.95
CA ARG A 134 40.66 3.20 26.37
C ARG A 134 40.66 3.18 24.85
N LEU A 135 41.84 3.05 24.23
CA LEU A 135 41.95 2.95 22.77
C LEU A 135 41.24 1.69 22.25
N ALA A 136 41.41 0.55 22.92
CA ALA A 136 40.73 -0.69 22.57
C ALA A 136 39.19 -0.55 22.68
N ALA A 137 38.70 0.12 23.73
CA ALA A 137 37.27 0.39 23.89
C ALA A 137 36.72 1.28 22.76
N VAL A 138 37.39 2.38 22.43
CA VAL A 138 36.98 3.28 21.33
C VAL A 138 37.00 2.57 19.97
N LEU A 139 37.99 1.71 19.71
CA LEU A 139 38.03 0.92 18.47
C LEU A 139 36.88 -0.10 18.41
N ALA A 140 36.52 -0.73 19.53
CA ALA A 140 35.38 -1.62 19.60
C ALA A 140 34.05 -0.89 19.36
N GLU A 141 33.87 0.30 19.96
CA GLU A 141 32.70 1.15 19.71
C GLU A 141 32.62 1.60 18.25
N LEU A 142 33.74 2.01 17.65
CA LEU A 142 33.80 2.38 16.24
C LEU A 142 33.37 1.23 15.34
N ALA A 143 33.86 0.01 15.60
CA ALA A 143 33.47 -1.18 14.84
C ALA A 143 31.97 -1.49 14.98
N GLN A 144 31.40 -1.33 16.18
CA GLN A 144 29.96 -1.49 16.42
C GLN A 144 29.14 -0.46 15.63
N VAL A 145 29.53 0.82 15.69
CA VAL A 145 28.84 1.90 14.96
C VAL A 145 28.93 1.69 13.45
N GLN A 146 30.09 1.27 12.93
CA GLN A 146 30.25 0.95 11.52
C GLN A 146 29.38 -0.23 11.10
N GLY A 147 29.38 -1.33 11.88
CA GLY A 147 28.50 -2.48 11.62
C GLY A 147 27.02 -2.11 11.64
N GLY A 148 26.60 -1.27 12.59
CA GLY A 148 25.25 -0.73 12.68
C GLY A 148 24.87 0.15 11.47
N ARG A 149 25.78 1.04 11.05
CA ARG A 149 25.60 1.87 9.86
C ARG A 149 25.44 1.02 8.60
N ASP A 150 26.28 0.01 8.41
CA ASP A 150 26.24 -0.87 7.23
C ASP A 150 24.96 -1.71 7.21
N ALA A 151 24.50 -2.17 8.37
CA ALA A 151 23.20 -2.83 8.50
C ALA A 151 22.04 -1.88 8.15
N ALA A 152 22.06 -0.65 8.65
CA ALA A 152 21.03 0.36 8.35
C ALA A 152 21.01 0.74 6.86
N LEU A 153 22.18 0.87 6.21
CA LEU A 153 22.28 1.11 4.78
C LEU A 153 21.67 -0.04 3.96
N ARG A 154 22.01 -1.30 4.29
CA ARG A 154 21.41 -2.47 3.63
C ARG A 154 19.89 -2.53 3.81
N LEU A 155 19.39 -2.21 4.99
CA LEU A 155 17.95 -2.13 5.25
C LEU A 155 17.29 -1.01 4.43
N ALA A 156 17.93 0.15 4.32
CA ALA A 156 17.43 1.26 3.52
C ALA A 156 17.40 0.92 2.02
N GLU A 157 18.43 0.25 1.49
CA GLU A 157 18.48 -0.24 0.11
C GLU A 157 17.42 -1.33 -0.15
N ALA A 158 17.21 -2.25 0.79
CA ALA A 158 16.15 -3.23 0.70
C ALA A 158 14.77 -2.57 0.68
N ALA A 159 14.53 -1.58 1.55
CA ALA A 159 13.27 -0.84 1.58
C ALA A 159 13.03 -0.01 0.32
N THR A 160 14.08 0.59 -0.26
CA THR A 160 13.95 1.35 -1.52
C THR A 160 13.62 0.44 -2.69
N THR A 161 14.29 -0.71 -2.80
CA THR A 161 14.02 -1.71 -3.84
C THR A 161 12.61 -2.30 -3.71
N GLU A 162 12.15 -2.62 -2.50
CA GLU A 162 10.78 -3.07 -2.26
C GLU A 162 9.75 -2.01 -2.64
N ARG A 163 9.96 -0.75 -2.22
CA ARG A 163 9.07 0.36 -2.57
C ARG A 163 8.99 0.55 -4.09
N ASP A 164 10.11 0.49 -4.78
CA ASP A 164 10.15 0.68 -6.23
C ASP A 164 9.48 -0.49 -6.97
N ALA A 165 9.62 -1.72 -6.46
CA ALA A 165 8.89 -2.89 -6.96
C ALA A 165 7.38 -2.75 -6.76
N VAL A 166 6.92 -2.35 -5.56
CA VAL A 166 5.49 -2.10 -5.27
C VAL A 166 4.95 -0.98 -6.15
N ARG A 167 5.70 0.12 -6.34
CA ARG A 167 5.32 1.20 -7.25
C ARG A 167 5.16 0.68 -8.67
N ALA A 168 6.13 -0.06 -9.20
CA ALA A 168 6.07 -0.61 -10.55
C ALA A 168 4.86 -1.56 -10.74
N GLN A 169 4.60 -2.43 -9.75
CA GLN A 169 3.41 -3.30 -9.75
C GLN A 169 2.11 -2.50 -9.73
N SER A 170 2.01 -1.45 -8.90
CA SER A 170 0.83 -0.60 -8.82
C SER A 170 0.57 0.18 -10.10
N GLU A 171 1.62 0.70 -10.74
CA GLU A 171 1.52 1.38 -12.03
C GLU A 171 1.08 0.42 -13.12
N GLN A 172 1.60 -0.80 -13.12
CA GLN A 172 1.19 -1.82 -14.07
C GLN A 172 -0.27 -2.21 -13.88
N ALA A 173 -0.71 -2.49 -12.65
CA ALA A 173 -2.11 -2.78 -12.35
C ALA A 173 -3.04 -1.63 -12.78
N LEU A 174 -2.63 -0.37 -12.58
CA LEU A 174 -3.39 0.79 -13.04
C LEU A 174 -3.48 0.86 -14.57
N ARG A 175 -2.39 0.58 -15.29
CA ARG A 175 -2.39 0.49 -16.77
C ARG A 175 -3.33 -0.62 -17.24
N ASP A 176 -3.28 -1.77 -16.61
CA ASP A 176 -4.12 -2.92 -16.96
C ASP A 176 -5.60 -2.60 -16.77
N VAL A 177 -5.99 -2.05 -15.62
CA VAL A 177 -7.36 -1.60 -15.34
C VAL A 177 -7.82 -0.54 -16.34
N ARG A 178 -6.98 0.46 -16.65
CA ARG A 178 -7.31 1.49 -17.66
C ARG A 178 -7.53 0.86 -19.03
N SER A 179 -6.68 -0.09 -19.44
CA SER A 179 -6.81 -0.76 -20.73
C SER A 179 -8.08 -1.63 -20.80
N ALA A 180 -8.42 -2.32 -19.72
CA ALA A 180 -9.65 -3.12 -19.63
C ALA A 180 -10.88 -2.22 -19.71
N HIS A 181 -10.89 -1.11 -18.96
CA HIS A 181 -11.98 -0.16 -18.98
C HIS A 181 -12.17 0.50 -20.36
N LEU A 182 -11.09 0.88 -21.05
CA LEU A 182 -11.17 1.42 -22.41
C LEU A 182 -11.79 0.40 -23.38
N ARG A 183 -11.39 -0.87 -23.31
CA ARG A 183 -11.99 -1.95 -24.13
C ARG A 183 -13.47 -2.16 -23.81
N GLU A 184 -13.84 -2.11 -22.53
CA GLU A 184 -15.25 -2.24 -22.11
C GLU A 184 -16.09 -1.08 -22.65
N VAL A 185 -15.59 0.16 -22.56
CA VAL A 185 -16.26 1.34 -23.11
C VAL A 185 -16.37 1.26 -24.63
N GLU A 186 -15.34 0.80 -25.33
CA GLU A 186 -15.38 0.57 -26.79
C GLU A 186 -16.42 -0.50 -27.16
N THR A 187 -16.48 -1.60 -26.41
CA THR A 187 -17.46 -2.67 -26.60
C THR A 187 -18.88 -2.13 -26.38
N LEU A 188 -19.12 -1.39 -25.28
CA LEU A 188 -20.42 -0.78 -25.01
C LEU A 188 -20.81 0.22 -26.11
N ARG A 189 -19.89 1.05 -26.59
CA ARG A 189 -20.15 1.97 -27.71
C ARG A 189 -20.50 1.22 -28.99
N ALA A 190 -19.81 0.13 -29.30
CA ALA A 190 -20.10 -0.71 -30.46
C ALA A 190 -21.50 -1.33 -30.35
N THR A 191 -21.83 -1.96 -29.22
CA THR A 191 -23.18 -2.53 -28.99
C THR A 191 -24.28 -1.48 -29.06
N HIS A 192 -24.04 -0.27 -28.53
CA HIS A 192 -25.00 0.83 -28.61
C HIS A 192 -25.18 1.32 -30.05
N ALA A 193 -24.10 1.47 -30.81
CA ALA A 193 -24.17 1.85 -32.23
C ALA A 193 -24.90 0.79 -33.07
N GLU A 194 -24.69 -0.49 -32.79
CA GLU A 194 -25.43 -1.59 -33.41
C GLU A 194 -26.92 -1.53 -33.06
N HIS A 195 -27.26 -1.28 -31.79
CA HIS A 195 -28.65 -1.15 -31.36
C HIS A 195 -29.34 0.07 -31.98
N GLU A 196 -28.69 1.23 -32.00
CA GLU A 196 -29.20 2.43 -32.69
C GLU A 196 -29.40 2.17 -34.19
N ALA A 197 -28.46 1.51 -34.86
CA ALA A 197 -28.58 1.19 -36.27
C ALA A 197 -29.76 0.23 -36.53
N ALA A 198 -29.97 -0.76 -35.67
CA ALA A 198 -31.11 -1.66 -35.73
C ALA A 198 -32.45 -0.91 -35.54
N LEU A 199 -32.54 -0.04 -34.54
CA LEU A 199 -33.71 0.80 -34.28
C LEU A 199 -34.01 1.75 -35.44
N ARG A 200 -32.99 2.40 -36.01
CA ARG A 200 -33.15 3.25 -37.21
C ARG A 200 -33.69 2.42 -38.38
N ALA A 201 -33.14 1.23 -38.62
CA ALA A 201 -33.65 0.35 -39.66
C ALA A 201 -35.11 -0.10 -39.42
N GLU A 202 -35.53 -0.30 -38.16
CA GLU A 202 -36.93 -0.57 -37.82
C GLU A 202 -37.84 0.63 -38.07
N VAL A 203 -37.42 1.83 -37.68
CA VAL A 203 -38.13 3.09 -37.97
C VAL A 203 -38.26 3.30 -39.47
N ASP A 204 -37.20 3.09 -40.25
CA ASP A 204 -37.24 3.20 -41.71
C ASP A 204 -38.22 2.20 -42.33
N ARG A 205 -38.23 0.94 -41.86
CA ARG A 205 -39.21 -0.07 -42.28
C ARG A 205 -40.64 0.33 -41.91
N ALA A 206 -40.87 0.84 -40.70
CA ALA A 206 -42.18 1.29 -40.25
C ALA A 206 -42.66 2.48 -41.09
N THR A 207 -41.76 3.41 -41.39
CA THR A 207 -42.02 4.58 -42.24
C THR A 207 -42.36 4.15 -43.65
N ALA A 208 -41.58 3.25 -44.26
CA ALA A 208 -41.87 2.69 -45.58
C ALA A 208 -43.22 1.95 -45.62
N ARG A 209 -43.59 1.23 -44.54
CA ARG A 209 -44.92 0.60 -44.41
C ARG A 209 -46.02 1.66 -44.33
N LEU A 210 -45.85 2.70 -43.51
CA LEU A 210 -46.82 3.80 -43.38
C LEU A 210 -47.00 4.54 -44.70
N GLU A 211 -45.92 4.88 -45.41
CA GLU A 211 -45.97 5.47 -46.75
C GLU A 211 -46.67 4.55 -47.75
N GLY A 212 -46.40 3.24 -47.70
CA GLY A 212 -47.09 2.24 -48.51
C GLY A 212 -48.59 2.17 -48.23
N VAL A 213 -48.99 2.20 -46.96
CA VAL A 213 -50.40 2.28 -46.54
C VAL A 213 -51.03 3.60 -46.99
N GLN A 214 -50.36 4.74 -46.78
CA GLN A 214 -50.82 6.06 -47.21
C GLN A 214 -51.07 6.10 -48.72
N LYS A 215 -50.10 5.61 -49.53
CA LYS A 215 -50.25 5.50 -50.99
C LYS A 215 -51.46 4.64 -51.37
N ARG A 216 -51.64 3.49 -50.70
CA ARG A 216 -52.81 2.62 -50.94
C ARG A 216 -54.12 3.31 -50.57
N VAL A 217 -54.18 4.00 -49.44
CA VAL A 217 -55.36 4.76 -49.02
C VAL A 217 -55.66 5.87 -50.02
N MET A 218 -54.65 6.61 -50.50
CA MET A 218 -54.82 7.60 -51.55
C MET A 218 -55.41 6.98 -52.83
N LEU A 219 -54.85 5.87 -53.32
CA LEU A 219 -55.38 5.15 -54.48
C LEU A 219 -56.83 4.68 -54.25
N GLN A 220 -57.14 4.10 -53.10
CA GLN A 220 -58.50 3.69 -52.75
C GLN A 220 -59.47 4.89 -52.69
N THR A 221 -59.02 6.06 -52.23
CA THR A 221 -59.87 7.27 -52.26
C THR A 221 -60.08 7.80 -53.67
N GLU A 222 -59.09 7.70 -54.55
CA GLU A 222 -59.24 8.06 -55.97
C GLU A 222 -60.19 7.08 -56.69
N GLU A 223 -60.02 5.78 -56.48
CA GLU A 223 -60.92 4.74 -56.99
C GLU A 223 -62.35 4.94 -56.48
N ALA A 224 -62.53 5.26 -55.20
CA ALA A 224 -63.83 5.57 -54.62
C ALA A 224 -64.44 6.86 -55.23
N ARG A 225 -63.65 7.91 -55.46
CA ARG A 225 -64.10 9.12 -56.16
C ARG A 225 -64.47 8.85 -57.61
N ASP A 226 -63.73 7.99 -58.31
CA ASP A 226 -64.04 7.60 -59.69
C ASP A 226 -65.27 6.71 -59.78
N ALA A 227 -65.45 5.81 -58.81
CA ALA A 227 -66.69 5.06 -58.65
C ALA A 227 -67.88 6.00 -58.35
N GLN A 228 -67.70 7.00 -57.48
CA GLN A 228 -68.69 8.02 -57.19
C GLN A 228 -69.03 8.84 -58.45
N ARG A 229 -68.03 9.34 -59.19
CA ARG A 229 -68.25 10.07 -60.46
C ARG A 229 -69.02 9.22 -61.48
N ARG A 230 -68.70 7.92 -61.60
CA ARG A 230 -69.45 6.99 -62.45
C ARG A 230 -70.90 6.81 -61.98
N ALA A 231 -71.12 6.69 -60.67
CA ALA A 231 -72.46 6.60 -60.10
C ALA A 231 -73.27 7.89 -60.30
N GLU A 232 -72.65 9.06 -60.13
CA GLU A 232 -73.25 10.38 -60.41
C GLU A 232 -73.60 10.54 -61.90
N ALA A 233 -72.71 10.12 -62.80
CA ALA A 233 -72.98 10.12 -64.24
C ALA A 233 -74.16 9.21 -64.59
N ALA A 234 -74.20 7.99 -64.04
CA ALA A 234 -75.33 7.07 -64.23
C ALA A 234 -76.64 7.64 -63.66
N LEU A 235 -76.60 8.26 -62.48
CA LEU A 235 -77.75 8.97 -61.90
C LEU A 235 -78.21 10.14 -62.78
N SER A 236 -77.28 10.89 -63.37
CA SER A 236 -77.62 12.00 -64.28
C SER A 236 -78.31 11.50 -65.56
N GLU A 237 -77.86 10.36 -66.11
CA GLU A 237 -78.50 9.72 -67.27
C GLU A 237 -79.88 9.15 -66.92
N VAL A 238 -80.03 8.53 -65.74
CA VAL A 238 -81.34 8.10 -65.25
C VAL A 238 -82.27 9.30 -65.06
N ARG A 239 -81.78 10.42 -64.52
CA ARG A 239 -82.57 11.66 -64.39
C ARG A 239 -83.00 12.22 -65.74
N LYS A 240 -82.10 12.35 -66.72
CA LYS A 240 -82.45 12.77 -68.09
C LYS A 240 -83.49 11.85 -68.72
N ARG A 241 -83.36 10.54 -68.53
CA ARG A 241 -84.31 9.55 -69.02
C ARG A 241 -85.66 9.65 -68.32
N ASN A 242 -85.66 9.96 -67.03
CA ASN A 242 -86.88 10.23 -66.27
C ASN A 242 -87.57 11.52 -66.74
N GLU A 243 -86.82 12.60 -66.98
CA GLU A 243 -87.33 13.85 -67.58
C GLU A 243 -87.91 13.61 -68.97
N GLN A 244 -87.24 12.82 -69.82
CA GLN A 244 -87.78 12.41 -71.13
C GLN A 244 -89.08 11.62 -70.98
N LEU A 245 -89.14 10.65 -70.06
CA LEU A 245 -90.35 9.89 -69.81
C LEU A 245 -91.49 10.75 -69.25
N ILE A 246 -91.19 11.74 -68.39
CA ILE A 246 -92.17 12.73 -67.92
C ILE A 246 -92.71 13.53 -69.12
N GLY A 247 -91.84 14.03 -70.00
CA GLY A 247 -92.24 14.72 -71.22
C GLY A 247 -93.09 13.85 -72.16
N ASP A 248 -92.75 12.56 -72.31
CA ASP A 248 -93.53 11.60 -73.09
C ASP A 248 -94.91 11.34 -72.47
N VAL A 249 -95.00 11.23 -71.13
CA VAL A 249 -96.26 11.11 -70.40
C VAL A 249 -97.13 12.35 -70.58
N GLU A 250 -96.54 13.55 -70.49
CA GLU A 250 -97.25 14.80 -70.75
C GLU A 250 -97.78 14.85 -72.20
N ARG A 251 -96.97 14.45 -73.19
CA ARG A 251 -97.39 14.38 -74.60
C ARG A 251 -98.53 13.38 -74.82
N ILE A 252 -98.43 12.17 -74.27
CA ILE A 252 -99.48 11.16 -74.35
C ILE A 252 -100.76 11.65 -73.65
N SER A 253 -100.63 12.38 -72.55
CA SER A 253 -101.79 12.95 -71.84
C SER A 253 -102.49 14.04 -72.67
N ALA A 254 -101.73 14.86 -73.40
CA ALA A 254 -102.26 15.85 -74.33
C ALA A 254 -102.97 15.18 -75.53
N ASP A 255 -102.35 14.15 -76.12
CA ASP A 255 -102.94 13.35 -77.20
C ASP A 255 -104.25 12.66 -76.75
N ALA A 256 -104.28 12.12 -75.52
CA ALA A 256 -105.47 11.52 -74.94
C ALA A 256 -106.60 12.54 -74.68
N ALA A 257 -106.25 13.77 -74.28
CA ALA A 257 -107.22 14.86 -74.12
C ALA A 257 -107.80 15.31 -75.47
N GLU A 258 -107.00 15.28 -76.53
CA GLU A 258 -107.45 15.59 -77.89
C GLU A 258 -108.38 14.50 -78.46
N GLN A 259 -108.03 13.22 -78.26
CA GLN A 259 -108.90 12.09 -78.60
C GLN A 259 -110.25 12.13 -77.88
N ARG A 260 -110.27 12.51 -76.59
CA ARG A 260 -111.54 12.72 -75.84
C ARG A 260 -112.40 13.82 -76.44
N ARG A 261 -111.82 14.96 -76.85
CA ARG A 261 -112.55 16.06 -77.51
C ARG A 261 -113.13 15.65 -78.86
N VAL A 262 -112.43 14.78 -79.61
CA VAL A 262 -112.91 14.24 -80.88
C VAL A 262 -114.07 13.26 -80.65
N ALA A 263 -113.95 12.37 -79.66
CA ALA A 263 -115.02 11.45 -79.28
C ALA A 263 -116.31 12.19 -78.86
N GLU A 264 -116.20 13.23 -78.03
CA GLU A 264 -117.34 14.07 -77.61
C GLU A 264 -118.03 14.78 -78.80
N ARG A 265 -117.29 15.12 -79.87
CA ARG A 265 -117.86 15.70 -81.09
C ARG A 265 -118.63 14.66 -81.90
N HIS A 266 -118.13 13.43 -82.00
CA HIS A 266 -118.81 12.34 -82.70
C HIS A 266 -120.09 11.93 -81.97
N GLU A 267 -120.09 11.90 -80.64
CA GLU A 267 -121.26 11.61 -79.82
C GLU A 267 -122.38 12.64 -80.04
N LYS A 268 -122.05 13.93 -79.99
CA LYS A 268 -123.00 15.03 -80.28
C LYS A 268 -123.57 14.97 -81.71
N LEU A 269 -122.79 14.48 -82.67
CA LEU A 269 -123.24 14.29 -84.05
C LEU A 269 -124.22 13.11 -84.16
N HIS A 270 -123.94 12.03 -83.44
CA HIS A 270 -124.79 10.84 -83.39
C HIS A 270 -126.16 11.16 -82.78
N ASP A 271 -126.21 11.92 -81.69
CA ASP A 271 -127.47 12.33 -81.06
C ASP A 271 -128.36 13.15 -82.01
N ARG A 272 -127.75 14.03 -82.81
CA ARG A 272 -128.44 14.86 -83.80
C ARG A 272 -129.10 14.03 -84.90
N VAL A 273 -128.36 13.08 -85.47
CA VAL A 273 -128.87 12.16 -86.51
C VAL A 273 -130.00 11.28 -85.97
N THR A 274 -129.91 10.88 -84.70
CA THR A 274 -130.93 10.04 -84.07
C THR A 274 -132.24 10.79 -83.82
N GLN A 275 -132.18 12.10 -83.55
CA GLN A 275 -133.36 12.96 -83.43
C GLN A 275 -134.04 13.22 -84.78
N GLU A 276 -133.26 13.44 -85.85
CA GLU A 276 -133.78 13.62 -87.21
C GLU A 276 -134.50 12.36 -87.73
N ALA A 277 -133.96 11.16 -87.45
CA ALA A 277 -134.59 9.90 -87.81
C ALA A 277 -135.98 9.70 -87.15
N ARG A 278 -136.16 10.17 -85.90
CA ARG A 278 -137.45 10.11 -85.19
C ARG A 278 -138.48 11.09 -85.76
N GLY A 279 -138.04 12.27 -86.19
CA GLY A 279 -138.89 13.27 -86.85
C GLY A 279 -139.49 12.75 -88.17
N LEU A 280 -138.66 12.13 -89.01
CA LEU A 280 -139.10 11.55 -90.29
C LEU A 280 -140.06 10.36 -90.11
N GLN A 281 -139.95 9.62 -89.01
CA GLN A 281 -140.86 8.52 -88.68
C GLN A 281 -142.27 9.03 -88.34
N HIS A 282 -142.39 10.13 -87.59
CA HIS A 282 -143.69 10.73 -87.26
C HIS A 282 -144.39 11.33 -88.47
N GLU A 283 -143.66 11.95 -89.40
CA GLU A 283 -144.24 12.47 -90.65
C GLU A 283 -144.78 11.36 -91.56
N ARG A 284 -144.05 10.24 -91.65
CA ARG A 284 -144.46 9.08 -92.46
C ARG A 284 -145.75 8.44 -91.93
N ASP A 285 -145.88 8.31 -90.62
CA ASP A 285 -147.06 7.68 -90.00
C ASP A 285 -148.30 8.60 -90.06
N GLY A 286 -148.10 9.93 -90.04
CA GLY A 286 -149.18 10.91 -90.27
C GLY A 286 -149.72 10.90 -91.71
N LEU A 287 -148.85 10.76 -92.70
CA LEU A 287 -149.25 10.66 -94.12
C LEU A 287 -150.00 9.35 -94.42
N ALA A 288 -149.63 8.24 -93.77
CA ALA A 288 -150.29 6.95 -93.93
C ALA A 288 -151.76 6.96 -93.45
N GLN A 289 -152.08 7.72 -92.40
CA GLN A 289 -153.45 7.85 -91.89
C GLN A 289 -154.36 8.70 -92.80
N GLN A 290 -153.81 9.72 -93.48
CA GLN A 290 -154.57 10.56 -94.41
C GLN A 290 -154.98 9.81 -95.70
N VAL A 291 -154.14 8.89 -96.17
CA VAL A 291 -154.45 8.05 -97.34
C VAL A 291 -155.57 7.04 -97.05
N ALA A 292 -155.60 6.47 -95.84
CA ALA A 292 -156.64 5.51 -95.42
C ALA A 292 -158.04 6.15 -95.30
N LEU A 293 -158.12 7.41 -94.88
CA LEU A 293 -159.39 8.12 -94.68
C LEU A 293 -160.06 8.46 -96.03
N LEU A 294 -159.28 8.86 -97.03
CA LEU A 294 -159.79 9.27 -98.35
C LEU A 294 -160.22 8.07 -99.21
N GLN A 295 -159.61 6.89 -99.03
CA GLN A 295 -160.01 5.66 -99.73
C GLN A 295 -161.33 5.05 -99.21
N GLY A 296 -161.74 5.36 -97.97
CA GLY A 296 -163.02 4.91 -97.40
C GLY A 296 -164.24 5.64 -97.94
N GLN A 297 -164.11 6.92 -98.34
CA GLN A 297 -165.24 7.72 -98.81
C GLN A 297 -165.63 7.43 -100.27
N LEU A 298 -164.72 6.89 -101.08
CA LEU A 298 -164.95 6.56 -102.50
C LEU A 298 -165.71 5.23 -102.73
N LYS A 299 -165.91 4.39 -101.70
CA LYS A 299 -166.51 3.04 -101.85
C LYS A 299 -168.00 2.92 -101.50
N ALA A 300 -168.68 3.96 -100.98
CA ALA A 300 -170.00 3.80 -100.35
C ALA A 300 -171.23 4.30 -101.13
N ARG A 301 -171.14 4.81 -102.38
CA ARG A 301 -172.33 5.37 -103.07
C ARG A 301 -172.65 4.90 -104.49
N GLU A 302 -171.93 3.93 -105.07
CA GLU A 302 -172.28 3.34 -106.37
C GLU A 302 -172.53 1.81 -106.29
N LYS A 303 -173.82 1.41 -106.31
CA LYS A 303 -174.46 0.18 -106.91
C LYS A 303 -174.93 -1.05 -106.04
N SER A 304 -176.23 -1.03 -105.66
CA SER A 304 -177.42 -1.97 -105.87
C SER A 304 -177.25 -3.46 -106.31
N PRO A 305 -178.20 -4.46 -106.09
CA PRO A 305 -179.50 -4.64 -106.85
C PRO A 305 -180.67 -5.57 -106.27
N SER A 306 -181.61 -5.99 -107.16
CA SER A 306 -182.98 -6.61 -107.17
C SER A 306 -183.38 -8.02 -106.63
N ALA A 307 -184.72 -8.29 -106.41
CA ALA A 307 -185.56 -9.47 -106.83
C ALA A 307 -187.03 -9.43 -106.23
N ARG A 308 -188.17 -9.43 -106.97
CA ARG A 308 -189.05 -10.49 -107.59
C ARG A 308 -190.20 -11.16 -106.74
N ARG A 309 -191.46 -10.94 -107.20
CA ARG A 309 -192.64 -11.85 -107.47
C ARG A 309 -193.68 -12.35 -106.41
N ALA A 310 -194.97 -12.17 -106.81
CA ALA A 310 -196.15 -13.09 -106.80
C ALA A 310 -197.41 -12.72 -105.98
N ARG A 311 -198.59 -13.16 -106.47
CA ARG A 311 -199.97 -12.63 -106.33
C ARG A 311 -200.95 -13.79 -105.97
N VAL A 312 -202.19 -13.45 -105.53
CA VAL A 312 -203.45 -14.27 -105.43
C VAL A 312 -203.62 -14.99 -104.06
N SER A 313 -204.73 -14.97 -103.28
CA SER A 313 -206.14 -14.51 -103.33
C SER A 313 -206.89 -14.68 -101.97
N ARG A 314 -207.99 -13.91 -101.78
CA ARG A 314 -209.26 -14.02 -100.97
C ARG A 314 -209.69 -15.41 -100.36
N PRO A 315 -210.74 -15.54 -99.48
CA PRO A 315 -211.89 -14.65 -99.14
C PRO A 315 -212.39 -14.57 -97.65
N GLN A 316 -213.44 -13.76 -97.40
CA GLN A 316 -214.57 -13.83 -96.43
C GLN A 316 -214.35 -14.25 -94.95
N THR A 317 -214.61 -13.33 -94.01
CA THR A 317 -215.93 -13.04 -93.38
C THR A 317 -216.00 -11.55 -93.08
#